data_AF-A0A653DPX4-F1
#
_entry.id   AF-A0A653DPX4-F1
#
_cell.length_a   1.000
_cell.length_b   1.000
_cell.length_c   1.000
_cell.angle_alpha   90.00
_cell.angle_beta   90.00
_cell.angle_gamma   90.00
#
_symmetry.space_group_name_H-M   'P 1'
#
loop_
_entity.id
_entity.type
_entity.pdbx_description
1 polymer ?
#
loop_
_entity_poly.entity_id
_entity_poly.type
_entity_poly.pdbx_seq_one_letter_code
_entity_poly.pdbx_strand_id
1 'polypeptide(L)'
;MGPQDTPDVMDDEDHQISSEIYEEVDYSSPRKPTFNPCYIDKGDILPLIKHNVEKNKHIVQHPIEVLELNFNSETLPPIIVEALPNIPIIIAADVVYDDSLTDAFMSTVCKLLGPSGARSIYVALEKRYVFTIADCDSVAPCYEYFLQCLKQAKGIKSEEVALDFPQCFRYDRVKELVMWKLSKA
;
A
#
# COMPACT_ATOMS: atom_id res chain seq x y z
N MET A 1 -49.33 23.93 28.78
CA MET A 1 -48.36 24.66 27.94
C MET A 1 -47.04 23.91 28.05
N GLY A 2 -46.79 22.98 27.13
CA GLY A 2 -45.53 22.25 27.06
C GLY A 2 -44.49 23.08 26.29
N PRO A 3 -43.19 22.81 26.46
CA PRO A 3 -42.16 23.48 25.67
C PRO A 3 -42.30 23.07 24.20
N GLN A 4 -42.18 24.04 23.30
CA GLN A 4 -42.12 23.82 21.87
C GLN A 4 -40.68 23.42 21.51
N ASP A 5 -40.49 22.22 20.97
CA ASP A 5 -39.24 21.79 20.37
C ASP A 5 -38.99 22.62 19.10
N THR A 6 -37.95 23.45 19.12
CA THR A 6 -37.38 24.06 17.92
C THR A 6 -36.46 23.03 17.24
N PRO A 7 -36.60 22.78 15.92
CA PRO A 7 -35.67 21.90 15.23
C PRO A 7 -34.29 22.54 15.17
N ASP A 8 -33.26 21.79 15.57
CA ASP A 8 -31.85 22.15 15.42
C ASP A 8 -31.58 22.42 13.93
N VAL A 9 -31.24 23.67 13.63
CA VAL A 9 -30.69 24.08 12.34
C VAL A 9 -29.27 23.53 12.30
N MET A 10 -29.03 22.53 11.45
CA MET A 10 -27.68 22.14 11.08
C MET A 10 -27.06 23.33 10.35
N ASP A 11 -26.07 23.97 10.97
CA ASP A 11 -25.19 24.91 10.28
C ASP A 11 -24.43 24.12 9.21
N ASP A 12 -24.83 24.30 7.96
CA ASP A 12 -24.02 23.96 6.79
C ASP A 12 -22.80 24.90 6.80
N GLU A 13 -21.76 24.51 7.54
CA GLU A 13 -20.43 25.07 7.28
C GLU A 13 -20.02 24.61 5.88
N ASP A 14 -20.06 25.55 4.94
CA ASP A 14 -19.45 25.44 3.61
C ASP A 14 -17.95 25.11 3.78
N HIS A 15 -17.63 23.82 3.92
CA HIS A 15 -16.30 23.31 3.66
C HIS A 15 -16.07 23.44 2.17
N GLN A 16 -15.52 24.58 1.76
CA GLN A 16 -15.02 24.78 0.42
C GLN A 16 -13.82 23.83 0.22
N ILE A 17 -14.12 22.59 -0.16
CA ILE A 17 -13.13 21.61 -0.58
C ILE A 17 -12.42 22.23 -1.79
N SER A 18 -11.12 22.49 -1.64
CA SER A 18 -10.30 22.99 -2.75
C SER A 18 -10.50 22.04 -3.94
N SER A 19 -11.03 22.55 -5.04
CA SER A 19 -11.26 21.78 -6.28
C SER A 19 -9.96 21.27 -6.92
N GLU A 20 -8.80 21.59 -6.35
CA GLU A 20 -7.48 21.19 -6.83
C GLU A 20 -7.03 19.79 -6.32
N ILE A 21 -7.76 19.18 -5.38
CA ILE A 21 -7.38 17.89 -4.75
C ILE A 21 -8.27 16.70 -5.14
N TYR A 22 -9.37 16.92 -5.87
CA TYR A 22 -10.22 15.85 -6.38
C TYR A 22 -10.33 15.98 -7.90
N GLU A 23 -9.56 15.18 -8.63
CA GLU A 23 -9.99 14.80 -9.98
C GLU A 23 -11.20 13.89 -9.82
N GLU A 24 -12.35 14.27 -10.39
CA GLU A 24 -13.49 13.37 -10.54
C GLU A 24 -13.07 12.23 -11.46
N VAL A 25 -12.78 11.08 -10.86
CA VAL A 25 -12.44 9.87 -11.58
C VAL A 25 -13.74 9.13 -11.91
N ASP A 26 -14.11 9.09 -13.19
CA ASP A 26 -15.27 8.35 -13.67
C ASP A 26 -15.01 6.84 -13.68
N TYR A 27 -15.37 6.17 -12.58
CA TYR A 27 -15.28 4.71 -12.43
C TYR A 27 -16.37 3.94 -13.22
N SER A 28 -17.32 4.63 -13.87
CA SER A 28 -18.34 3.98 -14.72
C SER A 28 -17.84 3.69 -16.14
N SER A 29 -16.69 4.26 -16.51
CA SER A 29 -16.05 4.04 -17.80
C SER A 29 -15.33 2.68 -17.86
N PRO A 30 -15.45 1.92 -18.98
CA PRO A 30 -14.61 0.73 -19.20
C PRO A 30 -13.12 1.10 -19.39
N ARG A 31 -12.79 2.39 -19.52
CA ARG A 31 -11.42 2.89 -19.42
C ARG A 31 -11.11 3.15 -17.96
N LYS A 32 -10.21 2.32 -17.41
CA LYS A 32 -9.70 2.51 -16.05
C LYS A 32 -9.12 3.92 -15.89
N PRO A 33 -9.24 4.51 -14.69
CA PRO A 33 -8.59 5.78 -14.36
C PRO A 33 -7.12 5.71 -14.75
N THR A 34 -6.66 6.62 -15.60
CA THR A 34 -5.24 6.70 -15.91
C THR A 34 -4.52 7.22 -14.69
N PHE A 35 -3.58 6.41 -14.19
CA PHE A 35 -2.69 6.75 -13.09
C PHE A 35 -2.11 8.15 -13.30
N ASN A 36 -2.36 9.04 -12.34
CA ASN A 36 -1.87 10.39 -12.41
C ASN A 36 -0.35 10.35 -12.13
N PRO A 37 0.52 10.72 -13.10
CA PRO A 37 1.96 10.47 -13.03
C PRO A 37 2.71 11.24 -11.94
N CYS A 38 2.01 11.98 -11.07
CA CYS A 38 2.63 12.79 -10.02
C CYS A 38 3.27 11.95 -8.88
N TYR A 39 2.89 10.67 -8.77
CA TYR A 39 3.46 9.71 -7.81
C TYR A 39 4.70 8.96 -8.32
N ILE A 40 5.14 9.26 -9.55
CA ILE A 40 6.37 8.73 -10.12
C ILE A 40 7.53 9.55 -9.54
N ASP A 41 8.57 8.88 -9.05
CA ASP A 41 9.80 9.50 -8.57
C ASP A 41 10.23 10.65 -9.48
N LYS A 42 10.18 11.89 -8.97
CA LYS A 42 10.67 13.08 -9.68
C LYS A 42 12.20 13.18 -9.66
N GLY A 43 12.91 12.12 -9.24
CA GLY A 43 14.36 12.01 -9.14
C GLY A 43 14.92 12.29 -7.73
N ASP A 44 14.05 12.67 -6.79
CA ASP A 44 14.45 13.15 -5.46
C ASP A 44 14.16 12.17 -4.32
N ILE A 45 13.42 11.06 -4.57
CA ILE A 45 13.03 10.15 -3.48
C ILE A 45 14.24 9.41 -2.89
N LEU A 46 15.15 8.92 -3.72
CA LEU A 46 16.34 8.19 -3.25
C LEU A 46 17.29 9.11 -2.47
N PRO A 47 17.61 10.34 -2.94
CA PRO A 47 18.31 11.33 -2.11
C PRO A 47 17.60 11.62 -0.79
N LEU A 48 16.27 11.78 -0.79
CA LEU A 48 15.49 12.05 0.41
C LEU A 48 15.58 10.89 1.42
N ILE A 49 15.43 9.64 0.97
CA ILE A 49 15.58 8.46 1.82
C ILE A 49 16.99 8.39 2.40
N LYS A 50 18.03 8.60 1.58
CA LYS A 50 19.43 8.63 2.05
C LYS A 50 19.65 9.71 3.11
N HIS A 51 19.07 10.89 2.92
CA HIS A 51 19.13 11.98 3.90
C HIS A 51 18.41 11.65 5.22
N ASN A 52 17.27 10.96 5.14
CA ASN A 52 16.57 10.49 6.33
C ASN A 52 17.38 9.42 7.08
N VAL A 53 18.07 8.53 6.37
CA VAL A 53 19.01 7.59 6.98
C VAL A 53 20.16 8.34 7.68
N GLU A 54 20.75 9.35 7.02
CA GLU A 54 21.81 10.18 7.60
C GLU A 54 21.40 10.83 8.92
N LYS A 55 20.24 11.49 8.93
CA LYS A 55 19.68 12.17 10.12
C LYS A 55 19.47 11.20 11.29
N ASN A 56 19.14 9.95 11.00
CA ASN A 56 18.86 8.94 12.01
C ASN A 56 20.06 8.02 12.32
N LYS A 57 21.27 8.31 11.82
CA LYS A 57 22.47 7.49 12.07
C LYS A 57 22.74 7.19 13.55
N HIS A 58 22.34 8.10 14.44
CA HIS A 58 22.52 7.96 15.88
C HIS A 58 21.70 6.81 16.51
N ILE A 59 20.64 6.34 15.86
CA ILE A 59 19.82 5.18 16.32
C ILE A 59 20.03 3.93 15.45
N VAL A 60 20.77 4.03 14.35
CA VAL A 60 20.99 2.93 13.41
C VAL A 60 22.11 2.01 13.94
N GLN A 61 21.77 0.74 14.18
CA GLN A 61 22.72 -0.25 14.71
C GLN A 61 23.50 -1.01 13.61
N HIS A 62 22.97 -1.04 12.39
CA HIS A 62 23.55 -1.76 11.25
C HIS A 62 23.54 -0.88 9.99
N PRO A 63 24.48 -1.06 9.04
CA PRO A 63 24.49 -0.30 7.80
C PRO A 63 23.15 -0.40 7.05
N ILE A 64 22.67 0.74 6.54
CA ILE A 64 21.48 0.81 5.70
C ILE A 64 21.92 1.20 4.29
N GLU A 65 21.48 0.41 3.31
CA GLU A 65 21.67 0.70 1.90
C GLU A 65 20.33 1.09 1.26
N VAL A 66 20.37 2.11 0.41
CA VAL A 66 19.18 2.65 -0.28
C VAL A 66 19.33 2.38 -1.76
N LEU A 67 18.43 1.57 -2.29
CA LEU A 67 18.42 1.10 -3.67
C LEU A 67 17.05 1.32 -4.29
N GLU A 68 17.05 1.55 -5.61
CA GLU A 68 15.83 1.56 -6.39
C GLU A 68 15.37 0.12 -6.67
N LEU A 69 14.06 -0.11 -6.58
CA LEU A 69 13.44 -1.37 -7.00
C LEU A 69 12.23 -1.07 -7.89
N ASN A 70 12.43 -1.24 -9.20
CA ASN A 70 11.36 -1.08 -10.18
C ASN A 70 10.60 -2.41 -10.36
N PHE A 71 9.32 -2.45 -9.97
CA PHE A 71 8.48 -3.64 -10.08
C PHE A 71 8.22 -4.09 -11.52
N ASN A 72 8.26 -3.16 -12.48
CA ASN A 72 8.09 -3.44 -13.90
C ASN A 72 9.35 -4.05 -14.54
N SER A 73 10.47 -4.09 -13.81
CA SER A 73 11.69 -4.74 -14.29
C SER A 73 11.51 -6.27 -14.34
N GLU A 74 11.91 -6.89 -15.44
CA GLU A 74 11.90 -8.35 -15.57
C GLU A 74 12.83 -9.03 -14.57
N THR A 75 13.95 -8.39 -14.26
CA THR A 75 14.99 -8.91 -13.35
C THR A 75 15.12 -8.06 -12.10
N LEU A 76 15.51 -8.71 -11.00
CA LEU A 76 15.90 -8.01 -9.78
C LEU A 76 17.33 -7.45 -9.94
N PRO A 77 17.64 -6.29 -9.34
CA PRO A 77 19.01 -5.79 -9.27
C PRO A 77 19.99 -6.85 -8.72
N PRO A 78 21.20 -7.02 -9.29
CA PRO A 78 22.15 -8.04 -8.87
C PRO A 78 22.46 -8.02 -7.37
N ILE A 79 22.59 -6.82 -6.81
CA ILE A 79 22.83 -6.61 -5.37
C ILE A 79 21.72 -7.20 -4.49
N ILE A 80 20.45 -7.12 -4.94
CA ILE A 80 19.32 -7.73 -4.22
C ILE A 80 19.41 -9.24 -4.36
N VAL A 81 19.67 -9.75 -5.57
CA VAL A 81 19.79 -11.20 -5.82
C VAL A 81 20.88 -11.84 -4.96
N GLU A 82 22.03 -11.18 -4.82
CA GLU A 82 23.15 -11.64 -4.00
C GLU A 82 22.81 -11.61 -2.49
N ALA A 83 22.03 -10.64 -2.04
CA ALA A 83 21.63 -10.51 -0.64
C ALA A 83 20.48 -11.46 -0.25
N LEU A 84 19.57 -11.79 -1.19
CA LEU A 84 18.37 -12.58 -0.95
C LEU A 84 18.61 -13.87 -0.14
N PRO A 85 19.64 -14.71 -0.38
CA PRO A 85 19.95 -15.88 0.44
C PRO A 85 19.93 -15.64 1.95
N ASN A 86 20.31 -14.45 2.39
CA ASN A 86 20.45 -14.08 3.81
C ASN A 86 19.30 -13.21 4.34
N ILE A 87 18.26 -12.94 3.54
CA ILE A 87 17.12 -12.10 3.92
C ILE A 87 15.92 -13.00 4.26
N PRO A 88 15.61 -13.24 5.55
CA PRO A 88 14.45 -14.06 5.92
C PRO A 88 13.13 -13.30 5.84
N ILE A 89 13.17 -11.96 5.93
CA ILE A 89 12.00 -11.10 6.05
C ILE A 89 12.13 -9.94 5.07
N ILE A 90 11.09 -9.72 4.29
CA ILE A 90 10.91 -8.54 3.44
C ILE A 90 9.63 -7.83 3.92
N ILE A 91 9.66 -6.50 3.94
CA ILE A 91 8.50 -5.69 4.34
C ILE A 91 8.19 -4.74 3.18
N ALA A 92 6.91 -4.69 2.82
CA ALA A 92 6.36 -3.72 1.89
C ALA A 92 5.23 -2.96 2.60
N ALA A 93 5.25 -1.63 2.52
CA ALA A 93 4.26 -0.78 3.14
C ALA A 93 3.60 0.09 2.06
N ASP A 94 2.27 0.04 2.00
CA ASP A 94 1.43 0.83 1.10
C ASP A 94 1.93 0.80 -0.35
N VAL A 95 1.97 -0.39 -0.97
CA VAL A 95 2.48 -0.60 -2.35
C VAL A 95 1.37 -0.93 -3.36
N VAL A 96 0.11 -0.95 -2.93
CA VAL A 96 -1.06 -1.34 -3.73
C VAL A 96 -1.92 -0.10 -3.96
N TYR A 97 -1.83 0.48 -5.15
CA TYR A 97 -2.50 1.75 -5.51
C TYR A 97 -3.29 1.71 -6.82
N ASP A 98 -2.91 0.83 -7.74
CA ASP A 98 -3.63 0.57 -8.97
C ASP A 98 -3.34 -0.85 -9.43
N ASP A 99 -4.15 -1.35 -10.36
CA ASP A 99 -4.09 -2.74 -10.81
C ASP A 99 -2.78 -3.07 -11.51
N SER A 100 -2.24 -2.16 -12.34
CA SER A 100 -1.00 -2.41 -13.09
C SER A 100 0.22 -2.47 -12.19
N LEU A 101 0.30 -1.58 -11.19
CA LEU A 101 1.34 -1.61 -10.17
C LEU A 101 1.20 -2.86 -9.30
N THR A 102 -0.04 -3.27 -8.98
CA THR A 102 -0.32 -4.49 -8.21
C THR A 102 0.16 -5.73 -8.95
N ASP A 103 -0.09 -5.83 -10.26
CA ASP A 103 0.43 -6.93 -11.09
C ASP A 103 1.96 -6.97 -11.11
N ALA A 104 2.60 -5.82 -11.32
CA ALA A 104 4.05 -5.69 -11.32
C ALA A 104 4.65 -6.07 -9.94
N PHE A 105 3.98 -5.64 -8.86
CA PHE A 105 4.35 -6.00 -7.49
C PHE A 105 4.23 -7.51 -7.27
N MET A 106 3.13 -8.14 -7.68
CA MET A 106 2.92 -9.60 -7.54
C MET A 106 3.94 -10.42 -8.34
N SER A 107 4.31 -9.96 -9.54
CA SER A 107 5.44 -10.53 -10.30
C SER A 107 6.74 -10.44 -9.51
N THR A 108 7.00 -9.28 -8.87
CA THR A 108 8.18 -9.06 -8.04
C THR A 108 8.18 -9.92 -6.77
N VAL A 109 7.03 -10.12 -6.11
CA VAL A 109 6.87 -11.03 -4.97
C VAL A 109 7.33 -12.45 -5.33
N CYS A 110 6.93 -12.97 -6.50
CA CYS A 110 7.37 -14.28 -6.99
C CYS A 110 8.91 -14.37 -7.09
N LYS A 111 9.55 -13.32 -7.62
CA LYS A 111 11.02 -13.25 -7.76
C LYS A 111 11.70 -13.21 -6.37
N LEU A 112 11.17 -12.41 -5.45
CA LEU A 112 11.72 -12.21 -4.10
C LEU A 112 11.60 -13.45 -3.20
N LEU A 113 10.48 -14.17 -3.25
CA LEU A 113 10.31 -15.43 -2.51
C LEU A 113 11.30 -16.49 -3.00
N GLY A 114 11.56 -16.53 -4.32
CA GLY A 114 12.54 -17.39 -4.94
C GLY A 114 12.26 -18.90 -4.77
N PRO A 115 13.24 -19.77 -5.08
CA PRO A 115 13.04 -21.21 -5.02
C PRO A 115 13.06 -21.77 -3.59
N SER A 116 13.84 -21.16 -2.69
CA SER A 116 14.29 -21.74 -1.41
C SER A 116 13.24 -21.82 -0.29
N GLY A 117 12.07 -21.19 -0.42
CA GLY A 117 10.98 -21.25 0.57
C GLY A 117 11.25 -20.65 1.96
N ALA A 118 12.47 -20.19 2.24
CA ALA A 118 12.93 -19.78 3.57
C ALA A 118 12.58 -18.32 3.95
N ARG A 119 11.72 -17.63 3.17
CA ARG A 119 11.47 -16.19 3.31
C ARG A 119 9.99 -15.89 3.43
N SER A 120 9.67 -14.82 4.15
CA SER A 120 8.33 -14.25 4.24
C SER A 120 8.35 -12.79 3.83
N ILE A 121 7.33 -12.38 3.08
CA ILE A 121 7.08 -10.98 2.74
C ILE A 121 5.87 -10.51 3.53
N TYR A 122 6.03 -9.46 4.33
CA TYR A 122 4.93 -8.81 5.03
C TYR A 122 4.50 -7.58 4.24
N VAL A 123 3.22 -7.52 3.89
CA VAL A 123 2.63 -6.43 3.13
C VAL A 123 1.64 -5.72 4.03
N ALA A 124 1.94 -4.50 4.44
CA ALA A 124 1.05 -3.65 5.22
C ALA A 124 0.34 -2.66 4.29
N LEU A 125 -0.99 -2.55 4.39
CA LEU A 125 -1.81 -1.71 3.51
C LEU A 125 -2.90 -1.00 4.33
N GLU A 126 -3.36 0.13 3.80
CA GLU A 126 -4.59 0.79 4.24
C GLU A 126 -5.67 0.63 3.15
N LYS A 127 -6.86 0.15 3.52
CA LYS A 127 -8.00 0.07 2.59
C LYS A 127 -8.51 1.48 2.30
N ARG A 128 -8.30 1.94 1.06
CA ARG A 128 -8.89 3.18 0.55
C ARG A 128 -10.25 2.89 -0.06
N TYR A 129 -11.31 3.25 0.67
CA TYR A 129 -12.68 3.11 0.20
C TYR A 129 -13.06 4.27 -0.73
N VAL A 130 -13.67 3.94 -1.86
CA VAL A 130 -14.30 4.88 -2.77
C VAL A 130 -15.76 4.49 -2.96
N PHE A 131 -16.64 5.47 -3.04
CA PHE A 131 -18.03 5.22 -3.40
C PHE A 131 -18.13 5.05 -4.91
N THR A 132 -18.63 3.90 -5.36
CA THR A 132 -18.84 3.66 -6.79
C THR A 132 -20.33 3.78 -7.11
N ILE A 133 -20.67 4.60 -8.10
CA ILE A 133 -22.08 4.73 -8.57
C ILE A 133 -22.57 3.38 -9.13
N ALA A 134 -21.67 2.59 -9.73
CA ALA A 134 -21.98 1.29 -10.30
C ALA A 134 -22.47 0.27 -9.25
N ASP A 135 -21.86 0.27 -8.07
CA ASP A 135 -22.22 -0.68 -7.00
C ASP A 135 -23.19 -0.05 -5.98
N CYS A 136 -23.38 1.28 -6.04
CA CYS A 136 -24.10 2.07 -5.04
C CYS A 136 -23.58 1.78 -3.61
N ASP A 137 -22.29 1.50 -3.50
CA ASP A 137 -21.64 1.02 -2.28
C ASP A 137 -20.21 1.57 -2.17
N SER A 138 -19.66 1.48 -0.96
CA SER A 138 -18.26 1.82 -0.67
C SER A 138 -17.38 0.58 -0.81
N VAL A 139 -16.49 0.58 -1.79
CA VAL A 139 -15.58 -0.54 -2.07
C VAL A 139 -14.14 -0.10 -1.96
N ALA A 140 -13.23 -1.05 -1.69
CA ALA A 140 -11.79 -0.80 -1.64
C ALA A 140 -11.11 -1.44 -2.87
N PRO A 141 -11.23 -0.84 -4.06
CA PRO A 141 -11.02 -1.53 -5.34
C PRO A 141 -9.60 -2.09 -5.49
N CYS A 142 -8.59 -1.32 -5.11
CA CYS A 142 -7.19 -1.74 -5.21
C CYS A 142 -6.89 -2.90 -4.24
N TYR A 143 -7.47 -2.86 -3.04
CA TYR A 143 -7.32 -3.93 -2.07
C TYR A 143 -8.03 -5.20 -2.53
N GLU A 144 -9.25 -5.09 -3.05
CA GLU A 144 -10.00 -6.22 -3.58
C GLU A 144 -9.30 -6.86 -4.78
N TYR A 145 -8.74 -6.05 -5.67
CA TYR A 145 -7.92 -6.53 -6.78
C TYR A 145 -6.68 -7.28 -6.28
N PHE A 146 -5.96 -6.73 -5.29
CA PHE A 146 -4.86 -7.42 -4.64
C PHE A 146 -5.27 -8.78 -4.07
N LEU A 147 -6.43 -8.88 -3.40
CA LEU A 147 -6.96 -10.16 -2.91
C LEU A 147 -7.25 -11.15 -4.06
N GLN A 148 -7.74 -10.67 -5.20
CA GLN A 148 -7.93 -11.51 -6.38
C GLN A 148 -6.59 -12.04 -6.91
N CYS A 149 -5.56 -11.19 -7.00
CA CYS A 149 -4.22 -11.61 -7.40
C CYS A 149 -3.63 -12.64 -6.43
N LEU A 150 -3.80 -12.46 -5.12
CA LEU A 150 -3.37 -13.44 -4.12
C LEU A 150 -4.06 -14.80 -4.29
N LYS A 151 -5.36 -14.83 -4.59
CA LYS A 151 -6.11 -16.07 -4.85
C LYS A 151 -5.65 -16.79 -6.11
N GLN A 152 -5.21 -16.05 -7.13
CA GLN A 152 -4.76 -16.59 -8.41
C GLN A 152 -3.27 -16.97 -8.40
N ALA A 153 -2.49 -16.43 -7.46
CA ALA A 153 -1.05 -16.66 -7.36
C ALA A 153 -0.72 -18.10 -6.92
N LYS A 154 -0.48 -18.96 -7.90
CA LYS A 154 -0.05 -20.34 -7.66
C LYS A 154 1.33 -20.37 -6.99
N GLY A 155 1.46 -21.20 -5.95
CA GLY A 155 2.74 -21.37 -5.24
C GLY A 155 3.06 -20.29 -4.20
N ILE A 156 2.14 -19.35 -3.97
CA ILE A 156 2.20 -18.39 -2.87
C ILE A 156 1.13 -18.76 -1.86
N LYS A 157 1.53 -18.94 -0.61
CA LYS A 157 0.63 -19.00 0.54
C LYS A 157 0.46 -17.57 1.07
N SER A 158 -0.78 -17.14 1.22
CA SER A 158 -1.15 -15.83 1.77
C SER A 158 -1.96 -16.00 3.06
N GLU A 159 -1.57 -15.28 4.10
CA GLU A 159 -2.20 -15.31 5.42
C GLU A 159 -2.39 -13.87 5.92
N GLU A 160 -3.60 -13.51 6.34
CA GLU A 160 -3.83 -12.25 7.03
C GLU A 160 -3.23 -12.33 8.45
N VAL A 161 -2.50 -11.29 8.84
CA VAL A 161 -1.79 -11.21 10.12
C VAL A 161 -2.59 -10.33 11.07
N ALA A 162 -2.88 -10.84 12.26
CA ALA A 162 -3.54 -10.06 13.30
C ALA A 162 -2.69 -8.85 13.72
N LEU A 163 -3.35 -7.70 13.88
CA LEU A 163 -2.72 -6.44 14.29
C LEU A 163 -2.78 -6.22 15.82
N ASP A 164 -2.70 -7.29 16.60
CA ASP A 164 -2.78 -7.29 18.06
C ASP A 164 -1.41 -7.13 18.76
N PHE A 165 -0.34 -6.93 17.99
CA PHE A 165 1.02 -6.70 18.48
C PHE A 165 1.18 -5.34 19.20
N PRO A 166 2.19 -5.13 20.06
CA PRO A 166 2.38 -3.86 20.77
C PRO A 166 2.49 -2.65 19.84
N GLN A 167 1.93 -1.52 20.28
CA GLN A 167 1.95 -0.29 19.52
C GLN A 167 3.13 0.59 19.94
N CYS A 168 4.10 0.77 19.03
CA CYS A 168 5.33 1.51 19.33
C CYS A 168 5.26 3.01 19.03
N PHE A 169 4.21 3.48 18.34
CA PHE A 169 3.99 4.88 17.97
C PHE A 169 2.57 5.30 18.33
N ARG A 170 2.31 6.59 18.54
CA ARG A 170 0.95 7.08 18.75
C ARG A 170 0.25 7.24 17.38
N TYR A 171 -0.68 6.35 17.08
CA TYR A 171 -1.55 6.40 15.90
C TYR A 171 -2.84 5.60 16.17
N ASP A 172 -3.87 5.82 15.37
CA ASP A 172 -5.11 5.05 15.50
C ASP A 172 -5.01 3.78 14.63
N ARG A 173 -5.20 2.62 15.27
CA ARG A 173 -5.34 1.34 14.55
C ARG A 173 -6.77 1.21 14.04
N VAL A 174 -7.01 1.84 12.90
CA VAL A 174 -8.29 1.77 12.21
C VAL A 174 -8.48 0.40 11.55
N LYS A 175 -9.74 0.00 11.30
CA LYS A 175 -10.11 -1.31 10.73
C LYS A 175 -9.67 -1.48 9.27
N GLU A 176 -9.30 -0.36 8.63
CA GLU A 176 -8.80 -0.26 7.27
C GLU A 176 -7.33 -0.71 7.17
N LEU A 177 -6.58 -0.68 8.27
CA LEU A 177 -5.23 -1.20 8.31
C LEU A 177 -5.26 -2.72 8.29
N VAL A 178 -4.50 -3.30 7.37
CA VAL A 178 -4.35 -4.75 7.22
C VAL A 178 -2.89 -5.12 7.00
N MET A 179 -2.53 -6.33 7.39
CA MET A 179 -1.22 -6.89 7.14
C MET A 179 -1.36 -8.30 6.58
N TRP A 180 -0.61 -8.59 5.53
CA TRP A 180 -0.57 -9.89 4.87
C TRP A 180 0.83 -10.48 4.98
N LYS A 181 0.92 -11.76 5.30
CA LYS A 181 2.15 -12.55 5.19
C LYS A 181 2.06 -13.40 3.94
N LEU A 182 3.03 -13.23 3.05
CA LEU A 182 3.21 -14.01 1.84
C LEU A 182 4.42 -14.92 2.03
N SER A 183 4.24 -16.20 1.82
CA SER A 183 5.33 -17.19 1.80
C SER A 183 5.17 -18.10 0.61
N LYS A 184 6.20 -18.90 0.32
CA LYS A 184 6.03 -20.00 -0.63
C LYS A 184 5.05 -21.03 -0.07
N ALA A 185 4.19 -21.58 -0.93
CA ALA A 185 3.26 -22.67 -0.59
C ALA A 185 3.98 -24.01 -0.47
#